data_AF-A0A6I9N7S8-F1
#
_entry.id   AF-A0A6I9N7S8-F1
#
_cell.length_a   1.000
_cell.length_b   1.000
_cell.length_c   1.000
_cell.angle_alpha   90.00
_cell.angle_beta   90.00
_cell.angle_gamma   90.00
#
_symmetry.space_group_name_H-M   'P 1'
#
loop_
_entity.id
_entity.type
_entity.pdbx_description
1 polymer ?
#
loop_
_entity_poly.entity_id
_entity_poly.type
_entity_poly.pdbx_seq_one_letter_code
_entity_poly.pdbx_strand_id
1 'polypeptide(L)'
;LESLNQSELASRLTLNCQNSYVEPHKIKEVAVTIIDVFDQSALSLEAKEEMYKLYPNARRAHLKTGGNFPYLCRSAEVNLYIQIHLRQFHGTRYAAISPSMVSAEELQVQESQLSQHEDDDQSEDSCLQADQ
;
A
#
# COMPACT_ATOMS: atom_id res chain seq x y z
N LEU A 1 26.96 3.71 -13.28
CA LEU A 1 27.73 2.64 -12.58
C LEU A 1 29.23 2.84 -12.76
N GLU A 2 29.70 3.29 -13.92
CA GLU A 2 31.13 3.48 -14.21
C GLU A 2 31.80 4.69 -13.52
N SER A 3 31.04 5.61 -12.91
CA SER A 3 31.59 6.76 -12.17
C SER A 3 31.74 6.54 -10.67
N LEU A 4 31.38 5.37 -10.14
CA LEU A 4 31.43 5.06 -8.70
C LEU A 4 32.79 4.46 -8.35
N ASN A 5 33.33 4.82 -7.18
CA ASN A 5 34.55 4.19 -6.70
C ASN A 5 34.29 2.75 -6.23
N GLN A 6 35.34 1.92 -6.12
CA GLN A 6 35.22 0.51 -5.77
C GLN A 6 34.49 0.29 -4.43
N SER A 7 34.71 1.16 -3.44
CA SER A 7 34.09 1.05 -2.12
C SER A 7 32.59 1.35 -2.17
N GLU A 8 32.19 2.38 -2.91
CA GLU A 8 30.79 2.74 -3.13
C GLU A 8 30.07 1.66 -3.93
N LEU A 9 30.71 1.09 -4.95
CA LEU A 9 30.15 0.01 -5.75
C LEU A 9 29.97 -1.25 -4.91
N ALA A 10 31.00 -1.66 -4.16
CA ALA A 10 30.94 -2.81 -3.26
C ALA A 10 29.85 -2.62 -2.20
N SER A 11 29.77 -1.44 -1.58
CA SER A 11 28.73 -1.12 -0.58
C SER A 11 27.33 -1.19 -1.19
N ARG A 12 27.10 -0.60 -2.37
CA ARG A 12 25.81 -0.66 -3.05
C ARG A 12 25.42 -2.07 -3.45
N LEU A 13 26.36 -2.87 -3.96
CA LEU A 13 26.11 -4.27 -4.31
C LEU A 13 25.74 -5.08 -3.06
N THR A 14 26.49 -4.93 -1.97
CA THR A 14 26.16 -5.58 -0.70
C THR A 14 24.76 -5.19 -0.22
N LEU A 15 24.40 -3.91 -0.25
CA LEU A 15 23.08 -3.44 0.19
C LEU A 15 21.92 -3.94 -0.70
N ASN A 16 22.10 -3.96 -2.02
CA ASN A 16 21.08 -4.45 -2.95
C ASN A 16 20.91 -5.98 -2.88
N CYS A 17 21.96 -6.71 -2.50
CA CYS A 17 21.94 -8.17 -2.40
C CYS A 17 21.72 -8.69 -0.97
N GLN A 18 21.61 -7.81 0.02
CA GLN A 18 21.21 -8.20 1.37
C GLN A 18 19.71 -8.45 1.40
N ASN A 19 19.33 -9.72 1.59
CA ASN A 19 17.94 -10.10 1.80
C ASN A 19 17.44 -9.46 3.09
N SER A 20 16.58 -8.44 2.98
CA SER A 20 15.83 -7.90 4.10
C SER A 20 14.48 -8.59 4.14
N TYR A 21 14.24 -9.40 5.17
CA TYR A 21 12.95 -10.05 5.39
C TYR A 21 12.15 -9.26 6.42
N VAL A 22 10.93 -8.90 6.05
CA VAL A 22 9.95 -8.35 6.99
C VAL A 22 9.08 -9.52 7.45
N GLU A 23 8.99 -9.76 8.76
CA GLU A 23 8.12 -10.77 9.32
C GLU A 23 6.66 -10.28 9.28
N PRO A 24 5.80 -10.78 8.36
CA PRO A 24 4.46 -10.22 8.16
C PRO A 24 3.59 -10.36 9.41
N HIS A 25 3.87 -11.37 10.24
CA HIS A 25 3.21 -11.63 11.51
C HIS A 25 3.30 -10.47 12.50
N LYS A 26 4.38 -9.67 12.47
CA LYS A 26 4.60 -8.54 13.38
C LYS A 26 3.85 -7.27 12.97
N ILE A 27 3.33 -7.23 11.75
CA ILE A 27 2.68 -6.05 11.17
C ILE A 27 1.23 -6.31 10.76
N LYS A 28 0.64 -7.43 11.23
CA LYS A 28 -0.76 -7.79 10.97
C LYS A 28 -1.75 -6.71 11.45
N GLU A 29 -1.43 -6.01 12.53
CA GLU A 29 -2.26 -4.94 13.10
C GLU A 29 -1.92 -3.55 12.55
N VAL A 30 -0.95 -3.45 11.66
CA VAL A 30 -0.59 -2.18 11.02
C VAL A 30 -1.43 -2.02 9.76
N ALA A 31 -2.07 -0.88 9.61
CA ALA A 31 -2.77 -0.58 8.36
C ALA A 31 -1.73 -0.44 7.24
N VAL A 32 -1.92 -1.19 6.14
CA VAL A 32 -1.03 -1.18 4.98
C VAL A 32 -1.81 -0.72 3.76
N THR A 33 -1.18 0.09 2.90
CA THR A 33 -1.70 0.43 1.58
C THR A 33 -0.62 0.20 0.55
N ILE A 34 -0.90 -0.67 -0.40
CA ILE A 34 -0.01 -0.99 -1.51
C ILE A 34 -0.43 -0.14 -2.70
N ILE A 35 0.48 0.73 -3.14
CA ILE A 35 0.31 1.55 -4.33
C ILE A 35 1.06 0.87 -5.47
N ASP A 36 0.32 0.32 -6.44
CA ASP A 36 0.88 -0.43 -7.57
C ASP A 36 0.50 0.22 -8.90
N VAL A 37 1.35 0.04 -9.91
CA VAL A 37 1.15 0.54 -11.26
C VAL A 37 0.97 -0.64 -12.22
N PHE A 38 -0.01 -0.54 -13.12
CA PHE A 38 -0.32 -1.60 -14.09
C PHE A 38 0.50 -1.58 -15.39
N ASP A 39 1.38 -0.59 -15.58
CA ASP A 39 2.25 -0.55 -16.75
C ASP A 39 3.52 -1.41 -16.55
N GLN A 40 4.44 -1.36 -17.53
CA GLN A 40 5.73 -2.03 -17.39
C GLN A 40 6.53 -1.39 -16.24
N SER A 41 6.64 -2.14 -15.15
CA SER A 41 7.50 -1.84 -14.01
C SER A 41 8.67 -2.83 -13.93
N ALA A 42 9.71 -2.47 -13.19
CA ALA A 42 10.90 -3.30 -12.95
C ALA A 42 10.60 -4.50 -12.03
N LEU A 43 9.50 -4.45 -11.27
CA LEU A 43 9.04 -5.58 -10.47
C LEU A 43 8.28 -6.57 -11.35
N SER A 44 8.64 -7.85 -11.23
CA SER A 44 7.95 -8.93 -11.93
C SER A 44 6.55 -9.17 -11.35
N LEU A 45 5.69 -9.80 -12.13
CA LEU A 45 4.34 -10.14 -11.69
C LEU A 45 4.37 -11.09 -10.49
N GLU A 46 5.27 -12.08 -10.48
CA GLU A 46 5.39 -13.02 -9.37
C GLU A 46 5.74 -12.31 -8.06
N ALA A 47 6.65 -11.34 -8.11
CA ALA A 47 7.00 -10.55 -6.93
C ALA A 47 5.81 -9.73 -6.41
N LYS A 48 4.97 -9.19 -7.30
CA LYS A 48 3.74 -8.47 -6.92
C LYS A 48 2.73 -9.40 -6.28
N GLU A 49 2.51 -10.59 -6.85
CA GLU A 49 1.60 -11.60 -6.31
C GLU A 49 2.02 -12.07 -4.92
N GLU A 50 3.31 -12.36 -4.71
CA GLU A 50 3.83 -12.73 -3.39
C GLU A 50 3.64 -11.60 -2.37
N MET A 51 3.87 -10.34 -2.76
CA MET A 51 3.59 -9.19 -1.91
C MET A 51 2.10 -9.14 -1.51
N TYR A 52 1.17 -9.39 -2.43
CA TYR A 52 -0.26 -9.44 -2.12
C TYR A 52 -0.63 -10.57 -1.17
N LYS A 53 0.04 -11.72 -1.24
CA LYS A 53 -0.17 -12.85 -0.30
C LYS A 53 0.34 -12.54 1.10
N LEU A 54 1.46 -11.82 1.22
CA LEU A 54 2.03 -11.45 2.52
C LEU A 54 1.18 -10.40 3.24
N TYR A 55 0.43 -9.59 2.49
CA TYR A 55 -0.41 -8.50 3.01
C TYR A 55 -1.87 -8.63 2.53
N PRO A 56 -2.60 -9.68 2.97
CA PRO A 56 -3.95 -9.94 2.48
C PRO A 56 -4.93 -8.80 2.80
N ASN A 57 -4.77 -8.15 3.95
CA ASN A 57 -5.65 -7.08 4.42
C ASN A 57 -5.21 -5.67 3.97
N ALA A 58 -4.18 -5.57 3.13
CA ALA A 58 -3.71 -4.27 2.66
C ALA A 58 -4.70 -3.66 1.64
N ARG A 59 -4.96 -2.36 1.80
CA ARG A 59 -5.69 -1.60 0.77
C ARG A 59 -4.86 -1.53 -0.50
N ARG A 60 -5.48 -1.77 -1.65
CA ARG A 60 -4.82 -1.72 -2.96
C ARG A 60 -5.20 -0.46 -3.70
N ALA A 61 -4.20 0.31 -4.09
CA ALA A 61 -4.33 1.54 -4.83
C ALA A 61 -3.63 1.37 -6.18
N HIS A 62 -4.41 1.25 -7.26
CA HIS A 62 -3.87 0.96 -8.57
C HIS A 62 -3.82 2.21 -9.45
N LEU A 63 -2.64 2.51 -9.98
CA LEU A 63 -2.44 3.55 -10.99
C LEU A 63 -2.39 2.91 -12.37
N LYS A 64 -3.01 3.58 -13.34
CA LYS A 64 -3.02 3.10 -14.74
C LYS A 64 -1.62 3.11 -15.37
N THR A 65 -0.81 4.12 -15.04
CA THR A 65 0.54 4.33 -15.57
C THR A 65 1.39 5.04 -14.53
N GLY A 66 2.71 4.94 -14.60
CA GLY A 66 3.62 5.52 -13.62
C GLY A 66 5.02 4.93 -13.57
N GLY A 67 5.26 3.81 -14.28
CA GLY A 67 6.54 3.12 -14.30
C GLY A 67 7.10 2.82 -12.91
N ASN A 68 8.41 2.90 -12.77
CA ASN A 68 9.11 2.56 -11.51
C ASN A 68 9.01 3.63 -10.42
N PHE A 69 8.63 4.85 -10.78
CA PHE A 69 8.66 6.00 -9.88
C PHE A 69 7.35 6.77 -9.94
N PRO A 70 6.21 6.15 -9.59
CA PRO A 70 4.89 6.77 -9.71
C PRO A 70 4.77 8.07 -8.90
N TYR A 71 5.53 8.21 -7.82
CA TYR A 71 5.57 9.43 -7.00
C TYR A 71 6.17 10.64 -7.73
N LEU A 72 6.94 10.45 -8.81
CA LEU A 72 7.49 11.54 -9.63
C LEU A 72 6.53 11.92 -10.76
N CYS A 73 6.02 10.93 -11.50
CA CYS A 73 5.23 11.19 -12.72
C CYS A 73 3.72 11.28 -12.47
N ARG A 74 3.20 10.65 -11.41
CA ARG A 74 1.79 10.66 -10.99
C ARG A 74 1.66 11.12 -9.54
N SER A 75 2.43 12.14 -9.16
CA SER A 75 2.50 12.67 -7.80
C SER A 75 1.12 13.03 -7.22
N ALA A 76 0.21 13.57 -8.03
CA ALA A 76 -1.14 13.90 -7.58
C ALA A 76 -1.94 12.65 -7.14
N GLU A 77 -1.92 11.57 -7.92
CA GLU A 77 -2.61 10.32 -7.60
C GLU A 77 -1.96 9.63 -6.39
N VAL A 78 -0.63 9.58 -6.35
CA VAL A 78 0.10 9.01 -5.20
C VAL A 78 -0.19 9.79 -3.92
N ASN A 79 -0.16 11.13 -3.97
CA ASN A 79 -0.47 11.97 -2.82
C ASN A 79 -1.91 11.77 -2.34
N LEU A 80 -2.87 11.61 -3.25
CA LEU A 80 -4.25 11.30 -2.89
C LEU A 80 -4.35 9.99 -2.10
N TYR A 81 -3.72 8.92 -2.57
CA TYR A 81 -3.72 7.64 -1.85
C TYR A 81 -3.03 7.72 -0.49
N ILE A 82 -1.95 8.49 -0.38
CA ILE A 82 -1.30 8.76 0.92
C ILE A 82 -2.25 9.50 1.86
N GLN A 83 -2.93 10.55 1.37
CA GLN A 83 -3.91 11.27 2.19
C GLN A 83 -5.05 10.36 2.65
N ILE A 84 -5.61 9.54 1.75
CA ILE A 84 -6.66 8.57 2.10
C ILE A 84 -6.18 7.58 3.15
N HIS A 85 -4.95 7.07 3.02
CA HIS A 85 -4.35 6.19 4.02
C HIS A 85 -4.21 6.88 5.38
N LEU A 86 -3.78 8.15 5.41
CA LEU A 86 -3.58 8.88 6.66
C LEU A 86 -4.88 9.30 7.34
N ARG A 87 -5.96 9.52 6.57
CA ARG A 87 -7.26 9.94 7.10
C ARG A 87 -7.83 8.97 8.13
N GLN A 88 -7.58 7.67 7.99
CA GLN A 88 -8.09 6.68 8.96
C GLN A 88 -7.51 6.85 10.37
N PHE A 89 -6.42 7.60 10.51
CA PHE A 89 -5.81 7.89 11.81
C PHE A 89 -6.25 9.23 12.41
N HIS A 90 -7.09 10.01 11.71
CA HIS A 90 -7.65 11.25 12.26
C HIS A 90 -8.38 10.98 13.58
N GLY A 91 -8.28 11.92 14.52
CA GLY A 91 -8.84 11.77 15.87
C GLY A 91 -8.12 10.76 16.77
N THR A 92 -7.15 9.99 16.27
CA THR A 92 -6.34 9.07 17.07
C THR A 92 -5.00 9.70 17.48
N ARG A 93 -4.28 9.04 18.40
CA ARG A 93 -2.91 9.43 18.78
C ARG A 93 -1.88 9.35 17.64
N TYR A 94 -2.24 8.73 16.51
CA TYR A 94 -1.39 8.54 15.34
C TYR A 94 -1.74 9.50 14.19
N ALA A 95 -2.62 10.48 14.42
CA ALA A 95 -3.02 11.44 13.41
C ALA A 95 -1.79 12.19 12.85
N ALA A 96 -1.69 12.27 11.53
CA ALA A 96 -0.63 12.99 10.84
C ALA A 96 -0.84 14.52 10.81
N ILE A 97 -2.02 14.99 11.24
CA ILE A 97 -2.38 16.40 11.29
C ILE A 97 -2.87 16.80 12.68
N SER A 98 -2.67 18.06 13.03
CA SER A 98 -3.17 18.61 14.29
C SER A 98 -4.70 18.58 14.33
N PRO A 99 -5.33 18.25 15.47
CA PRO A 99 -6.79 18.27 15.61
C PRO A 99 -7.44 19.60 15.22
N SER A 100 -6.71 20.71 15.38
CA SER A 100 -7.16 22.06 14.98
C SER A 100 -7.27 22.28 13.48
N MET A 101 -6.67 21.41 12.66
CA MET A 101 -6.66 21.51 11.19
C MET A 101 -7.62 20.53 10.51
N VAL A 102 -8.34 19.70 11.28
CA VAL A 102 -9.33 18.76 10.74
C VAL A 102 -10.67 19.49 10.62
N SER A 103 -11.26 19.52 9.42
CA SER A 103 -12.62 20.06 9.26
C SER A 103 -13.65 19.12 9.90
N ALA A 104 -14.74 19.68 10.45
CA ALA A 104 -15.84 18.89 11.02
C ALA A 104 -16.45 17.91 10.00
N GLU A 105 -16.37 18.22 8.71
CA GLU A 105 -16.86 17.39 7.60
C GLU A 105 -15.98 16.15 7.38
N GLU A 106 -14.67 16.24 7.62
CA GLU A 106 -13.72 15.14 7.42
C GLU A 106 -13.84 14.07 8.51
N LEU A 107 -14.36 14.43 9.69
CA LEU A 107 -14.62 13.49 10.79
C LEU A 107 -15.88 12.63 10.53
N GLN A 108 -16.88 13.14 9.80
CA GLN A 108 -18.14 12.43 9.54
C GLN A 108 -18.02 11.37 8.43
N VAL A 109 -17.13 11.57 7.46
CA VAL A 109 -16.86 10.59 6.40
C VAL A 109 -16.28 9.29 6.96
N GLN A 110 -15.66 9.34 8.15
CA GLN A 110 -15.02 8.18 8.77
C GLN A 110 -16.01 7.17 9.37
N GLU A 111 -17.17 7.61 9.87
CA GLU A 111 -18.21 6.70 10.39
C GLU A 111 -18.89 5.88 9.29
N SER A 112 -19.02 6.44 8.09
CA SER A 112 -19.73 5.81 6.97
C SER A 112 -18.90 4.78 6.19
N GLN A 113 -17.57 4.88 6.22
CA GLN A 113 -16.68 3.95 5.49
C GLN A 113 -16.35 2.68 6.29
N LEU A 114 -16.37 2.71 7.63
CA LEU A 114 -16.18 1.49 8.43
C LEU A 114 -17.38 0.52 8.29
N SER A 115 -18.59 1.04 8.13
CA SER A 115 -19.81 0.23 7.98
C SER A 115 -19.94 -0.52 6.65
N GLN A 116 -19.13 -0.20 5.63
CA GLN A 116 -19.19 -0.90 4.34
C GLN A 116 -18.26 -2.13 4.28
N HIS A 117 -17.32 -2.28 5.22
CA HIS A 117 -16.36 -3.38 5.19
C HIS A 117 -16.84 -4.66 5.90
N GLU A 118 -17.94 -4.60 6.66
CA GLU A 118 -18.51 -5.76 7.34
C GLU A 118 -19.47 -6.58 6.46
N ASP A 119 -19.93 -6.04 5.32
CA ASP A 119 -20.90 -6.72 4.44
C ASP A 119 -20.26 -7.55 3.30
N ASP A 120 -19.01 -7.26 2.89
CA ASP A 120 -18.37 -7.98 1.78
C ASP A 120 -17.88 -9.39 2.16
N ASP A 121 -17.62 -9.66 3.45
CA ASP A 121 -17.08 -10.94 3.94
C ASP A 121 -18.11 -12.08 4.00
N GLN A 122 -19.39 -11.83 3.62
CA GLN A 122 -20.45 -12.86 3.60
C GLN A 122 -20.82 -13.34 2.18
N SER A 123 -20.20 -12.82 1.13
CA SER A 123 -20.66 -13.08 -0.25
C SER A 123 -19.82 -14.10 -1.04
N GLU A 124 -18.72 -14.63 -0.50
CA GLU A 124 -17.87 -15.60 -1.23
C GLU A 124 -18.25 -17.09 -1.05
N ASP A 125 -19.20 -17.45 -0.17
CA ASP A 125 -19.51 -18.86 0.13
C ASP A 125 -20.69 -19.45 -0.68
N SER A 126 -21.17 -18.78 -1.74
CA SER A 126 -22.32 -19.26 -2.53
C SER A 126 -21.99 -19.76 -3.96
N CYS A 127 -20.73 -19.89 -4.35
CA CYS A 127 -20.36 -20.26 -5.73
C CYS A 127 -19.68 -21.63 -5.88
N LEU A 128 -19.93 -22.60 -4.98
CA LEU A 128 -19.43 -23.99 -5.12
C LEU A 128 -20.53 -25.06 -5.12
N GLN A 129 -21.68 -24.78 -5.70
CA GLN A 129 -22.71 -25.81 -5.93
C GLN A 129 -23.53 -25.56 -7.19
N ALA A 130 -22.90 -25.68 -8.36
CA ALA A 130 -23.61 -25.86 -9.63
C ALA A 130 -22.72 -26.54 -10.68
N ASP A 131 -22.31 -27.78 -10.41
CA ASP A 131 -21.94 -28.74 -11.46
C ASP A 131 -22.31 -30.15 -10.96
N GLN A 132 -23.55 -30.54 -11.24
CA GLN A 132 -24.02 -31.92 -11.22
C GLN A 132 -25.08 -32.09 -12.30
#